data_AF-A0A3N5S9Z7-F1
#
_entry.id   AF-A0A3N5S9Z7-F1
#
_cell.length_a   1.000
_cell.length_b   1.000
_cell.length_c   1.000
_cell.angle_alpha   90.00
_cell.angle_beta   90.00
_cell.angle_gamma   90.00
#
_symmetry.space_group_name_H-M   'P 1'
#
loop_
_entity.id
_entity.type
_entity.pdbx_description
1 polymer ?
#
loop_
_entity_poly.entity_id
_entity_poly.type
_entity_poly.pdbx_seq_one_letter_code
_entity_poly.pdbx_strand_id
1 'polypeptide(L)'
;MALSEPLTITAQTLRNLLTCERRVWLDTHGDPALRAEILADDLHVYALGNAHEQAVQVATAEHIEPIPLASWAEGVEVTRRLMRQGVAGIIQARLEIDVPLDASGTLYRLRGVVDRLVSLPGYARPV
;
A
#
# COMPACT_ATOMS: atom_id res chain seq x y z
N MET A 1 12.03 19.36 -15.44
CA MET A 1 11.99 17.88 -15.37
C MET A 1 10.59 17.50 -14.94
N ALA A 2 9.83 16.79 -15.78
CA ALA A 2 8.55 16.25 -15.35
C ALA A 2 8.82 15.30 -14.17
N LEU A 3 8.10 15.51 -13.06
CA LEU A 3 8.12 14.55 -11.97
C LEU A 3 7.53 13.26 -12.53
N SER A 4 8.36 12.24 -12.72
CA SER A 4 7.86 10.91 -13.02
C SER A 4 6.96 10.49 -11.87
N GLU A 5 5.80 9.93 -12.19
CA GLU A 5 4.92 9.36 -11.16
C GLU A 5 5.71 8.35 -10.32
N PRO A 6 5.47 8.29 -9.00
CA PRO A 6 6.18 7.36 -8.14
C PRO A 6 5.92 5.92 -8.57
N LEU A 7 6.99 5.13 -8.71
CA LEU A 7 6.88 3.70 -8.97
C LEU A 7 6.10 3.04 -7.83
N THR A 8 4.96 2.44 -8.16
CA THR A 8 4.11 1.75 -7.19
C THR A 8 4.34 0.25 -7.27
N ILE A 9 4.80 -0.34 -6.17
CA ILE A 9 4.95 -1.79 -6.03
C ILE A 9 3.72 -2.32 -5.29
N THR A 10 2.92 -3.14 -5.96
CA THR A 10 1.73 -3.78 -5.38
C THR A 10 2.03 -5.20 -4.94
N ALA A 11 1.14 -5.82 -4.16
CA ALA A 11 1.21 -7.26 -3.87
C ALA A 11 1.21 -8.09 -5.17
N GLN A 12 0.47 -7.67 -6.19
CA GLN A 12 0.48 -8.30 -7.51
C GLN A 12 1.84 -8.14 -8.20
N THR A 13 2.49 -6.99 -8.07
CA THR A 13 3.86 -6.77 -8.57
C THR A 13 4.83 -7.78 -7.95
N LEU A 14 4.79 -7.97 -6.63
CA LEU A 14 5.63 -8.94 -5.94
C LEU A 14 5.33 -10.38 -6.36
N ARG A 15 4.05 -10.75 -6.47
CA ARG A 15 3.62 -12.07 -6.96
C ARG A 15 4.12 -12.33 -8.38
N ASN A 16 3.98 -11.35 -9.26
CA ASN A 16 4.46 -11.43 -10.63
C ASN A 16 5.99 -11.53 -10.65
N LEU A 17 6.70 -10.82 -9.78
CA LEU A 17 8.17 -10.89 -9.71
C LEU A 17 8.64 -12.32 -9.38
N LEU A 18 7.98 -12.96 -8.40
CA LEU A 18 8.25 -14.35 -8.01
C LEU A 18 7.91 -15.38 -9.09
N THR A 19 7.01 -15.05 -10.01
CA THR A 19 6.54 -15.98 -11.06
C THR A 19 7.26 -15.75 -12.39
N CYS A 20 7.47 -14.49 -12.77
CA CYS A 20 8.08 -14.05 -14.01
C CYS A 20 8.55 -12.57 -13.91
N GLU A 21 9.84 -12.37 -13.65
CA GLU A 21 10.44 -11.03 -13.58
C GLU A 21 10.26 -10.21 -14.87
N ARG A 22 10.34 -10.86 -16.03
CA ARG A 22 10.11 -10.23 -17.34
C ARG A 22 8.72 -9.60 -17.42
N ARG A 23 7.72 -10.20 -16.79
CA ARG A 23 6.36 -9.65 -16.76
C ARG A 23 6.33 -8.33 -16.00
N VAL A 24 6.97 -8.26 -14.82
CA VAL A 24 7.08 -7.02 -14.03
C VAL A 24 7.80 -5.93 -14.81
N TRP A 25 8.88 -6.28 -15.51
CA TRP A 25 9.60 -5.32 -16.35
C TRP A 25 8.71 -4.76 -17.46
N LEU A 26 7.94 -5.60 -18.16
CA LEU A 26 7.01 -5.18 -19.21
C LEU A 26 5.81 -4.39 -18.64
N ASP A 27 5.31 -4.75 -17.45
CA ASP A 27 4.24 -3.99 -16.79
C ASP A 27 4.72 -2.60 -16.34
N THR A 28 6.03 -2.45 -16.06
CA THR A 28 6.61 -1.16 -15.61
C THR A 28 7.08 -0.29 -16.78
N HIS A 29 7.69 -0.90 -17.80
CA HIS A 29 8.41 -0.18 -18.87
C HIS A 29 7.86 -0.44 -20.28
N GLY A 30 6.99 -1.43 -20.45
CA GLY A 30 6.39 -1.77 -21.74
C GLY A 30 5.32 -0.77 -22.16
N ASP A 31 5.09 -0.67 -23.47
CA ASP A 31 4.05 0.18 -24.05
C ASP A 31 2.65 -0.28 -23.57
N PRO A 32 1.90 0.58 -22.86
CA PRO A 32 0.55 0.26 -22.40
C PRO A 32 -0.41 -0.10 -23.54
N ALA A 33 -0.20 0.43 -24.75
CA ALA A 33 -1.04 0.15 -25.92
C ALA A 33 -0.88 -1.29 -26.44
N LEU A 34 0.21 -1.97 -26.08
CA LEU A 34 0.48 -3.36 -26.46
C LEU A 34 0.00 -4.36 -25.40
N ARG A 35 -0.62 -3.90 -24.31
CA ARG A 35 -1.16 -4.79 -23.29
C ARG A 35 -2.40 -5.51 -23.81
N ALA A 36 -2.50 -6.79 -23.47
CA ALA A 36 -3.72 -7.54 -23.72
C ALA A 36 -4.89 -6.88 -22.99
N GLU A 37 -6.06 -6.91 -23.62
CA GLU A 37 -7.31 -6.48 -23.01
C GLU A 37 -7.59 -7.33 -21.76
N ILE A 38 -8.04 -6.69 -20.68
CA ILE A 38 -8.48 -7.39 -19.47
C ILE A 38 -9.88 -7.91 -19.74
N LEU A 39 -10.09 -9.22 -19.59
CA LEU A 39 -11.38 -9.84 -19.83
C LEU A 39 -12.40 -9.42 -18.76
N ALA A 40 -13.68 -9.35 -19.12
CA ALA A 40 -14.74 -8.99 -18.19
C ALA A 40 -14.81 -9.92 -16.97
N ASP A 41 -14.54 -11.21 -17.17
CA ASP A 41 -14.52 -12.21 -16.10
C ASP A 41 -13.40 -11.93 -15.09
N ASP A 42 -12.21 -11.51 -15.56
CA ASP A 42 -11.10 -11.14 -14.68
C ASP A 42 -11.48 -9.93 -13.81
N LEU A 43 -12.09 -8.91 -14.42
CA LEU A 43 -12.60 -7.73 -13.68
C LEU A 43 -13.63 -8.12 -12.62
N HIS A 44 -14.51 -9.08 -12.93
CA HIS A 44 -15.49 -9.57 -11.97
C HIS A 44 -14.84 -10.26 -10.77
N VAL A 45 -13.84 -11.11 -11.02
CA VAL A 45 -13.08 -11.78 -9.94
C VAL A 45 -12.34 -10.77 -9.06
N TYR A 46 -11.73 -9.74 -9.65
CA TYR A 46 -11.10 -8.66 -8.86
C TYR A 46 -12.11 -7.92 -7.99
N ALA A 47 -13.28 -7.57 -8.53
CA ALA A 47 -14.33 -6.90 -7.76
C ALA A 47 -14.82 -7.77 -6.60
N LEU A 48 -14.96 -9.08 -6.81
CA LEU A 48 -15.34 -10.03 -5.77
C LEU A 48 -14.27 -10.11 -4.66
N GLY A 49 -12.98 -10.11 -5.03
CA GLY A 49 -11.87 -10.08 -4.09
C GLY A 49 -11.90 -8.83 -3.20
N ASN A 50 -12.05 -7.65 -3.79
CA ASN A 50 -12.14 -6.38 -3.05
C ASN A 50 -13.33 -6.37 -2.07
N ALA A 51 -14.49 -6.86 -2.52
CA ALA A 51 -15.68 -6.94 -1.66
C ALA A 51 -15.47 -7.91 -0.49
N HIS A 52 -14.80 -9.04 -0.73
CA HIS A 52 -14.47 -9.99 0.32
C HIS A 52 -13.51 -9.40 1.36
N GLU A 53 -12.42 -8.75 0.92
CA GLU A 53 -11.47 -8.09 1.82
C GLU A 53 -12.16 -7.03 2.69
N GLN A 54 -13.03 -6.21 2.09
CA GLN A 54 -13.79 -5.21 2.83
C GLN A 54 -14.72 -5.85 3.88
N ALA A 55 -15.40 -6.94 3.52
CA ALA A 55 -16.26 -7.67 4.45
C ALA A 55 -15.47 -8.26 5.63
N VAL A 56 -14.27 -8.79 5.39
CA VAL A 56 -13.37 -9.28 6.44
C VAL A 56 -12.92 -8.15 7.36
N GLN A 57 -12.55 -7.00 6.82
CA GLN A 57 -12.15 -5.84 7.64
C GLN A 57 -13.30 -5.36 8.53
N VAL A 58 -14.52 -5.25 7.99
CA VAL A 58 -15.72 -4.87 8.76
C VAL A 58 -16.04 -5.90 9.85
N ALA A 59 -15.97 -7.20 9.54
CA ALA A 59 -16.27 -8.24 10.51
C ALA A 59 -15.23 -8.36 11.64
N THR A 60 -13.99 -7.91 11.41
CA THR A 60 -12.86 -8.06 12.35
C THR A 60 -12.46 -6.77 13.05
N ALA A 61 -13.13 -5.65 12.77
CA ALA A 61 -12.94 -4.37 13.41
C ALA A 61 -14.23 -3.95 14.14
N GLU A 62 -14.17 -3.87 15.47
CA GLU A 62 -15.34 -3.66 16.32
C GLU A 62 -15.96 -2.26 16.17
N HIS A 63 -15.13 -1.25 15.88
CA HIS A 63 -15.57 0.12 15.62
C HIS A 63 -14.65 0.78 14.59
N ILE A 64 -15.19 1.16 13.43
CA ILE A 64 -14.46 1.88 12.38
C ILE A 64 -14.96 3.32 12.33
N GLU A 65 -14.09 4.27 12.65
CA GLU A 65 -14.33 5.70 12.46
C GLU A 65 -13.62 6.17 11.17
N PRO A 66 -14.35 6.55 10.11
CA PRO A 66 -13.74 7.04 8.88
C PRO A 66 -13.16 8.44 9.08
N ILE A 67 -11.91 8.63 8.69
CA ILE A 67 -11.23 9.93 8.71
C ILE A 67 -10.97 10.35 7.25
N PRO A 68 -11.62 11.42 6.73
CA PRO A 68 -11.33 11.91 5.40
C PRO A 68 -9.92 12.50 5.35
N LEU A 69 -9.18 12.22 4.27
CA LEU A 69 -7.81 12.71 4.07
C LEU A 69 -7.73 13.44 2.73
N ALA A 70 -7.29 14.69 2.74
CA ALA A 70 -7.09 15.52 1.55
C ALA A 70 -5.74 15.23 0.85
N SER A 71 -4.76 14.67 1.57
CA SER A 71 -3.44 14.39 0.99
C SER A 71 -2.73 13.17 1.58
N TRP A 72 -1.65 12.75 0.90
CA TRP A 72 -0.75 11.73 1.45
C TRP A 72 -0.07 12.20 2.74
N ALA A 73 0.46 13.42 2.75
CA ALA A 73 1.18 13.99 3.90
C ALA A 73 0.29 14.06 5.14
N GLU A 74 -0.96 14.51 4.97
CA GLU A 74 -1.96 14.50 6.04
C GLU A 74 -2.24 13.09 6.53
N GLY A 75 -2.37 12.13 5.62
CA GLY A 75 -2.57 10.73 6.00
C GLY A 75 -1.43 10.14 6.82
N VAL A 76 -0.18 10.49 6.50
CA VAL A 76 1.00 10.11 7.29
C VAL A 76 0.96 10.77 8.67
N GLU A 77 0.61 12.06 8.73
CA GLU A 77 0.51 12.79 10.00
C GLU A 77 -0.58 12.20 10.91
N VAL A 78 -1.77 11.97 10.38
CA VAL A 78 -2.90 11.34 11.08
C VAL A 78 -2.51 9.95 11.55
N THR A 79 -1.91 9.13 10.69
CA THR A 79 -1.45 7.77 11.06
C THR A 79 -0.46 7.84 12.22
N ARG A 80 0.59 8.68 12.13
CA ARG A 80 1.59 8.83 13.19
C ARG A 80 0.97 9.36 14.50
N ARG A 81 0.01 10.27 14.42
CA ARG A 81 -0.73 10.77 15.59
C ARG A 81 -1.51 9.64 16.27
N LEU A 82 -2.27 8.86 15.52
CA LEU A 82 -3.06 7.73 16.04
C LEU A 82 -2.15 6.65 16.67
N MET A 83 -1.01 6.37 16.05
CA MET A 83 0.01 5.47 16.61
C MET A 83 0.52 5.98 17.98
N ARG A 84 0.84 7.28 18.09
CA ARG A 84 1.27 7.88 19.37
C ARG A 84 0.17 7.82 20.43
N GLN A 85 -1.08 8.02 20.03
CA GLN A 85 -2.25 7.89 20.92
C GLN A 85 -2.52 6.45 21.34
N GLY A 86 -1.93 5.46 20.66
CA GLY A 86 -2.08 4.05 21.03
C GLY A 86 -3.46 3.49 20.74
N VAL A 87 -4.09 3.94 19.65
CA VAL A 87 -5.35 3.34 19.20
C VAL A 87 -5.14 1.86 18.87
N ALA A 88 -6.18 1.04 19.10
CA ALA A 88 -6.07 -0.42 18.97
C ALA A 88 -5.73 -0.87 17.53
N GLY A 89 -6.26 -0.16 16.52
CA GLY A 89 -5.98 -0.43 15.13
C GLY A 89 -6.21 0.78 14.22
N ILE A 90 -5.47 0.82 13.11
CA ILE A 90 -5.61 1.81 12.05
C ILE A 90 -5.72 1.03 10.74
N ILE A 91 -6.83 1.20 10.02
CA ILE A 91 -7.06 0.60 8.71
C ILE A 91 -6.51 1.54 7.63
N GLN A 92 -5.89 0.98 6.58
CA GLN A 92 -5.30 1.75 5.47
C GLN A 92 -4.28 2.81 5.96
N ALA A 93 -3.45 2.43 6.94
CA ALA A 93 -2.47 3.30 7.57
C ALA A 93 -1.40 3.74 6.57
N ARG A 94 -1.21 5.06 6.39
CA ARG A 94 -0.21 5.62 5.47
C ARG A 94 1.09 5.88 6.20
N LEU A 95 2.18 5.29 5.72
CA LEU A 95 3.51 5.42 6.29
C LEU A 95 4.50 5.84 5.22
N GLU A 96 5.49 6.64 5.62
CA GLU A 96 6.63 6.96 4.77
C GLU A 96 7.91 7.08 5.58
N ILE A 97 9.02 6.74 4.93
CA ILE A 97 10.39 6.79 5.47
C ILE A 97 11.36 7.12 4.34
N ASP A 98 12.37 7.93 4.65
CA ASP A 98 13.50 8.18 3.75
C ASP A 98 14.64 7.23 4.12
N VAL A 99 15.09 6.42 3.17
CA VAL A 99 16.12 5.38 3.40
C VAL A 99 17.15 5.34 2.27
N PRO A 100 18.44 5.12 2.57
CA PRO A 100 19.43 4.82 1.54
C PRO A 100 19.26 3.36 1.10
N LEU A 101 18.82 3.16 -0.13
CA LEU A 101 18.56 1.80 -0.68
C LEU A 101 19.71 1.26 -1.52
N ASP A 102 20.72 2.06 -1.78
CA ASP A 102 21.90 1.66 -2.55
C ASP A 102 23.20 2.20 -1.93
N ALA A 103 24.32 1.74 -2.48
CA ALA A 103 25.65 2.14 -2.05
C ALA A 103 26.01 3.60 -2.41
N SER A 104 25.18 4.30 -3.20
CA SER A 104 25.42 5.70 -3.56
C SER A 104 25.06 6.66 -2.42
N GLY A 105 24.29 6.19 -1.43
CA GLY A 105 23.78 7.02 -0.34
C GLY A 105 22.62 7.92 -0.74
N THR A 106 22.07 7.76 -1.96
CA THR A 106 20.87 8.46 -2.40
C THR A 106 19.70 8.08 -1.49
N LEU A 107 19.02 9.09 -0.93
CA LEU A 107 17.83 8.87 -0.12
C LEU A 107 16.62 8.64 -1.01
N TYR A 108 15.98 7.50 -0.82
CA TYR A 108 14.73 7.13 -1.46
C TYR A 108 13.59 7.28 -0.47
N ARG A 109 12.53 7.97 -0.88
CA ARG A 109 11.28 8.03 -0.10
C ARG A 109 10.45 6.80 -0.37
N LEU A 110 10.40 5.89 0.60
CA LEU A 110 9.48 4.77 0.59
C LEU A 110 8.14 5.20 1.17
N ARG A 111 7.06 4.83 0.46
CA ARG A 111 5.67 5.07 0.85
C ARG A 111 4.93 3.74 0.86
N GLY A 112 4.13 3.52 1.90
CA GLY A 112 3.33 2.31 2.05
C GLY A 112 1.96 2.61 2.62
N VAL A 113 0.97 1.83 2.19
CA VAL A 113 -0.36 1.78 2.80
C VAL A 113 -0.51 0.39 3.40
N VAL A 114 -0.68 0.33 4.72
CA VAL A 114 -0.86 -0.93 5.44
C VAL A 114 -2.35 -1.15 5.63
N ASP A 115 -2.86 -2.30 5.21
CA ASP A 115 -4.30 -2.59 5.30
C ASP A 115 -4.83 -2.49 6.72
N ARG A 116 -4.05 -3.01 7.69
CA ARG A 116 -4.37 -2.93 9.12
C ARG A 116 -3.09 -2.88 9.95
N LEU A 117 -2.89 -1.77 10.64
CA LEU A 117 -1.84 -1.58 11.63
C LEU A 117 -2.45 -1.75 13.03
N VAL A 118 -1.98 -2.73 13.81
CA VAL A 118 -2.50 -3.01 15.16
C VAL A 118 -1.45 -2.76 16.23
N SER A 119 -1.88 -2.29 17.40
CA SER A 119 -1.01 -2.25 18.57
C SER A 119 -1.05 -3.60 19.28
N LEU A 120 0.09 -4.29 19.34
CA LEU A 120 0.21 -5.55 20.07
C LEU A 120 0.80 -5.31 21.47
N PRO A 121 0.18 -5.85 22.54
CA PRO A 121 0.77 -5.82 23.87
C PRO A 121 2.17 -6.45 23.88
N GLY A 122 3.17 -5.77 24.44
CA GLY A 122 4.52 -6.30 24.61
C GLY A 122 5.52 -6.04 23.47
N TYR A 123 5.07 -5.51 22.32
CA TYR A 123 5.98 -4.94 21.33
C TYR A 123 6.31 -3.50 21.74
N ALA A 124 7.55 -3.27 22.20
CA ALA A 124 8.02 -1.94 22.58
C ALA A 124 7.87 -0.96 21.40
N ARG A 125 7.36 0.24 21.68
CA ARG A 125 7.43 1.36 20.72
C ARG A 125 8.91 1.64 20.44
N PRO A 126 9.39 1.57 19.19
CA PRO A 126 10.68 2.16 18.88
C PRO A 126 10.56 3.66 19.18
N VAL A 127 11.47 4.14 20.03
CA VAL A 127 11.59 5.54 20.45
C VAL A 127 12.01 6.39 19.27
#